data_AF-A0A2H5DTB8-F1
#
_entry.id   AF-A0A2H5DTB8-F1
#
_cell.length_a   1.000
_cell.length_b   1.000
_cell.length_c   1.000
_cell.angle_alpha   90.00
_cell.angle_beta   90.00
_cell.angle_gamma   90.00
#
_symmetry.space_group_name_H-M   'P 1'
#
loop_
_entity.id
_entity.type
_entity.pdbx_description
1 polymer ?
#
loop_
_entity_poly.entity_id
_entity_poly.type
_entity_poly.pdbx_seq_one_letter_code
_entity_poly.pdbx_strand_id
1 'polypeptide(L)' 'MGQTTRYQTACQLLDNSTLSLAAIAEQLGYADARSFRRAFKRWSGRLPSEYRRDK' A
#
# COMPACT_ATOMS: atom_id res chain seq x y z
N MET A 1 8.04 20.69 2.71
CA MET A 1 6.91 19.73 2.61
C MET A 1 7.21 18.74 1.51
N GLY A 2 6.87 17.46 1.69
CA GLY A 2 7.34 16.35 0.85
C GLY A 2 8.51 15.67 1.56
N GLN A 3 8.44 14.41 1.99
CA GLN A 3 8.60 13.27 1.09
C GLN A 3 8.10 11.94 1.73
N THR A 4 7.23 11.97 2.75
CA THR A 4 6.75 10.77 3.47
C THR A 4 5.33 10.30 3.10
N THR A 5 4.76 10.77 1.98
CA THR A 5 3.34 10.57 1.63
C THR A 5 2.99 9.13 1.23
N ARG A 6 3.88 8.39 0.57
CA ARG A 6 3.50 7.08 -0.05
C ARG A 6 3.04 6.03 0.97
N TYR A 7 3.73 5.93 2.10
CA TYR A 7 3.35 4.98 3.16
C TYR A 7 2.04 5.38 3.83
N GLN A 8 1.87 6.66 4.12
CA GLN A 8 0.66 7.17 4.77
C GLN A 8 -0.57 7.02 3.87
N THR A 9 -0.45 7.36 2.58
CA THR A 9 -1.50 7.13 1.58
C THR A 9 -1.79 5.64 1.41
N ALA A 10 -0.76 4.79 1.36
CA ALA A 10 -0.95 3.34 1.29
C ALA A 10 -1.72 2.80 2.50
N CYS A 11 -1.39 3.26 3.71
CA CYS A 11 -2.07 2.85 4.94
C CYS A 11 -3.52 3.33 4.95
N GLN A 12 -3.78 4.58 4.55
CA GLN A 12 -5.13 5.12 4.39
C GLN A 12 -5.95 4.34 3.35
N LEU A 13 -5.37 4.00 2.20
CA LEU A 13 -6.05 3.22 1.17
C LEU A 13 -6.34 1.77 1.63
N LEU A 14 -5.45 1.18 2.42
CA LEU A 14 -5.66 -0.15 3.00
C LEU A 14 -6.72 -0.16 4.10
N ASP A 15 -6.84 0.94 4.85
CA ASP A 15 -7.75 1.09 5.98
C ASP A 15 -9.16 1.54 5.55
N ASN A 16 -9.25 2.52 4.65
CA ASN A 16 -10.52 3.11 4.21
C ASN A 16 -11.13 2.43 2.98
N SER A 17 -10.41 1.54 2.30
CA SER A 17 -10.86 1.04 1.00
C SER A 17 -10.80 -0.48 0.86
N THR A 18 -11.88 -1.05 0.34
CA THR A 18 -11.92 -2.44 -0.12
C THR A 18 -11.20 -2.65 -1.47
N LEU A 19 -10.49 -1.64 -1.97
CA LEU A 19 -9.75 -1.67 -3.23
C LEU A 19 -8.69 -2.77 -3.25
N SER A 20 -8.65 -3.54 -4.33
CA SER A 20 -7.59 -4.54 -4.53
C SER A 20 -6.21 -3.90 -4.48
N LEU A 21 -5.20 -4.68 -4.06
CA LEU A 21 -3.81 -4.20 -4.01
C LEU A 21 -3.29 -3.64 -5.34
N ALA A 22 -3.84 -4.10 -6.47
CA ALA A 22 -3.55 -3.56 -7.79
C ALA A 22 -4.02 -2.10 -7.93
N ALA A 23 -5.27 -1.81 -7.57
CA ALA A 23 -5.80 -0.44 -7.61
C ALA A 23 -5.04 0.50 -6.66
N ILE A 24 -4.67 0.03 -5.47
CA ILE A 24 -3.84 0.81 -4.53
C ILE A 24 -2.47 1.10 -5.13
N ALA A 25 -1.87 0.11 -5.81
CA ALA A 25 -0.59 0.27 -6.49
C ALA A 25 -0.68 1.33 -7.60
N GLU A 26 -1.70 1.25 -8.46
CA GLU A 26 -1.91 2.22 -9.54
C GLU A 26 -2.11 3.64 -9.00
N GLN A 27 -2.90 3.79 -7.93
CA GLN A 27 -3.15 5.08 -7.28
C GLN A 27 -1.89 5.70 -6.65
N LEU A 28 -0.93 4.87 -6.26
CA LEU A 28 0.37 5.27 -5.75
C LEU A 28 1.43 5.45 -6.86
N GLY A 29 1.08 5.20 -8.12
CA GLY A 29 1.98 5.30 -9.27
C GLY A 29 2.90 4.09 -9.47
N TYR A 30 2.53 2.92 -8.94
CA TYR A 30 3.22 1.66 -9.21
C TYR A 30 2.60 0.94 -10.41
N ALA A 31 3.45 0.31 -11.22
CA ALA A 31 3.02 -0.48 -12.36
C ALA A 31 2.11 -1.66 -11.97
N ASP A 32 2.35 -2.27 -10.81
CA ASP A 32 1.62 -3.45 -10.36
C ASP A 32 1.56 -3.59 -8.84
N ALA A 33 0.57 -4.37 -8.37
CA ALA A 33 0.45 -4.81 -6.98
C ALA A 33 1.73 -5.43 -6.42
N ARG A 34 2.53 -6.10 -7.25
CA ARG A 34 3.77 -6.77 -6.84
C ARG A 34 4.86 -5.76 -6.47
N SER A 35 5.01 -4.69 -7.27
CA SER A 35 5.95 -3.60 -7.02
C SER A 35 5.58 -2.85 -5.74
N PHE A 36 4.28 -2.52 -5.60
CA PHE A 36 3.76 -1.94 -4.37
C PHE A 36 3.97 -2.84 -3.16
N ARG A 37 3.66 -4.14 -3.23
CA ARG A 37 3.90 -5.10 -2.13
C ARG A 37 5.33 -5.10 -1.63
N ARG A 38 6.32 -5.06 -2.54
CA ARG A 38 7.75 -5.01 -2.15
C ARG A 38 8.09 -3.70 -1.45
N ALA A 39 7.61 -2.57 -1.97
CA ALA A 39 7.81 -1.26 -1.35
C ALA A 39 7.12 -1.18 0.02
N PHE A 40 5.86 -1.57 0.11
CA PHE A 40 5.09 -1.57 1.35
C PHE A 40 5.70 -2.50 2.40
N LYS A 41 6.13 -3.71 2.02
CA LYS A 41 6.84 -4.60 2.94
C LYS A 41 8.15 -3.98 3.46
N ARG A 42 8.87 -3.23 2.62
CA ARG A 42 10.08 -2.51 3.05
C ARG A 42 9.78 -1.36 4.02
N TRP A 43 8.60 -0.75 3.94
CA TRP A 43 8.18 0.33 4.85
C TRP A 43 7.53 -0.18 6.14
N SER A 44 6.58 -1.11 6.02
CA SER A 44 5.74 -1.65 7.10
C SER A 44 6.35 -2.87 7.80
N GLY A 45 7.29 -3.57 7.15
CA GLY A 45 7.77 -4.89 7.57
C GLY A 45 6.82 -6.05 7.24
N ARG A 46 5.54 -5.76 6.97
CA ARG A 46 4.49 -6.75 6.66
C ARG A 46 3.92 -6.55 5.26
N LEU A 47 3.30 -7.59 4.71
CA LEU A 47 2.62 -7.50 3.42
C LEU A 47 1.30 -6.72 3.56
N PRO A 48 0.92 -5.88 2.58
CA PRO A 48 -0.34 -5.13 2.64
C PRO A 48 -1.58 -6.05 2.62
N SER A 49 -1.49 -7.26 2.06
CA SER A 49 -2.56 -8.27 2.19
C SER A 49 -2.70 -8.80 3.60
N GLU A 50 -1.59 -8.97 4.32
CA GLU A 50 -1.64 -9.44 5.71
C GLU A 50 -2.15 -8.32 6.61
N TYR A 51 -1.66 -7.09 6.41
CA TYR A 51 -2.15 -5.90 7.09
C TYR A 51 -3.67 -5.73 6.96
N ARG A 52 -4.23 -6.04 5.78
CA ARG A 52 -5.67 -5.97 5.53
C ARG A 52 -6.46 -7.16 6.06
N ARG A 53 -5.82 -8.31 6.28
CA ARG A 53 -6.46 -9.52 6.82
C ARG A 53 -6.46 -9.56 8.35
N ASP A 54 -5.56 -8.81 8.97
CA ASP A 54 -5.41 -8.64 10.42
C ASP A 54 -6.44 -7.64 11.01
N LYS A 55 -7.08 -6.83 10.16
CA LYS A 55 -8.24 -5.99 10.51
C LYS A 55 -9.53 -6.60 9.99
#